data_AF-A0A2A2GCZ7-F1
#
_entry.id   AF-A0A2A2GCZ7-F1
#
_cell.length_a   1.000
_cell.length_b   1.000
_cell.length_c   1.000
_cell.angle_alpha   90.00
_cell.angle_beta   90.00
_cell.angle_gamma   90.00
#
_symmetry.space_group_name_H-M   'P 1'
#
loop_
_entity.id
_entity.type
_entity.pdbx_description
1 polymer ?
#
loop_
_entity_poly.entity_id
_entity_poly.type
_entity_poly.pdbx_seq_one_letter_code
_entity_poly.pdbx_strand_id
1 'polypeptide(L)' 'MELTPDILKKLIKSAQMATDQEIGCEECFDELHEFAELELAGKSPAEAKPLVQDHLDKCGSCREEYQALLEALRNIENDN' A
#
# COMPACT_ATOMS: atom_id res chain seq x y z
N MET A 1 -29.34 -8.77 -12.56
CA MET A 1 -28.52 -8.15 -11.49
C MET A 1 -29.33 -7.00 -10.94
N GLU A 2 -29.80 -7.08 -9.70
CA GLU A 2 -30.61 -6.00 -9.10
C GLU A 2 -29.70 -5.12 -8.24
N LEU A 3 -29.73 -3.80 -8.48
CA LEU A 3 -29.02 -2.84 -7.66
C LEU A 3 -29.80 -2.60 -6.37
N THR A 4 -29.37 -3.24 -5.27
CA THR A 4 -29.93 -2.99 -3.95
C THR A 4 -29.34 -1.72 -3.32
N PRO A 5 -30.03 -1.08 -2.35
CA PRO A 5 -29.49 0.08 -1.64
C PRO A 5 -28.13 -0.16 -0.98
N ASP A 6 -27.84 -1.39 -0.53
CA ASP A 6 -26.56 -1.75 0.07
C ASP A 6 -25.44 -1.85 -0.96
N ILE A 7 -25.72 -2.41 -2.14
CA ILE A 7 -24.78 -2.41 -3.26
C ILE A 7 -24.51 -0.96 -3.69
N LEU A 8 -25.54 -0.11 -3.76
CA LEU A 8 -25.39 1.29 -4.12
C LEU A 8 -24.52 2.06 -3.11
N LYS A 9 -24.71 1.84 -1.80
CA LYS A 9 -23.87 2.44 -0.75
C LYS A 9 -22.40 2.02 -0.88
N LYS A 10 -22.13 0.75 -1.17
CA LYS A 10 -20.77 0.26 -1.39
C LYS A 10 -20.12 0.92 -2.60
N LEU A 11 -20.84 1.01 -3.72
CA LEU A 11 -20.34 1.64 -4.94
C LEU A 11 -20.04 3.13 -4.73
N ILE A 12 -20.92 3.88 -4.06
CA ILE A 12 -20.69 5.29 -3.73
C ILE A 12 -19.45 5.45 -2.83
N LYS A 13 -19.29 4.59 -1.82
CA LYS A 13 -18.12 4.62 -0.94
C LYS A 13 -16.83 4.35 -1.72
N SER A 14 -16.82 3.36 -2.61
CA SER A 14 -15.66 3.08 -3.47
C SER A 14 -15.35 4.25 -4.41
N ALA A 15 -16.37 4.86 -5.04
CA ALA A 15 -16.18 6.01 -5.92
C ALA A 15 -15.67 7.25 -5.20
N GLN A 16 -16.04 7.45 -3.93
CA GLN A 16 -15.50 8.54 -3.09
C GLN A 16 -14.06 8.30 -2.64
N MET A 17 -13.63 7.02 -2.58
CA MET A 17 -12.25 6.64 -2.26
C MET A 17 -11.33 6.66 -3.48
N ALA A 18 -11.91 6.66 -4.68
CA ALA A 18 -11.18 6.85 -5.92
C ALA A 18 -10.68 8.30 -5.97
N THR A 19 -9.37 8.46 -6.07
CA THR A 19 -8.72 9.77 -6.25
C THR A 19 -8.24 9.89 -7.70
N ASP A 20 -7.99 11.10 -8.19
CA ASP A 20 -7.43 11.30 -9.55
C ASP A 20 -6.06 10.63 -9.73
N GLN A 21 -5.37 10.29 -8.63
CA GLN A 21 -4.11 9.57 -8.63
C GLN A 21 -4.25 8.31 -7.78
N GLU A 22 -4.29 7.16 -8.43
CA GLU A 22 -4.20 5.84 -7.80
C GLU A 22 -3.11 5.05 -8.54
N ILE A 23 -2.43 4.17 -7.80
CA ILE A 23 -1.47 3.23 -8.39
C ILE A 23 -2.01 1.81 -8.28
N GLY A 24 -1.72 1.00 -9.30
CA GLY A 24 -1.98 -0.43 -9.29
C GLY A 24 -0.99 -1.22 -8.44
N CYS A 25 -1.20 -2.53 -8.32
CA CYS A 25 -0.28 -3.40 -7.59
C CYS A 25 1.13 -3.35 -8.21
N GLU A 26 1.24 -3.40 -9.55
CA GLU A 26 2.52 -3.39 -10.27
C GLU A 26 3.35 -2.13 -9.97
N GLU A 27 2.74 -0.96 -10.09
CA GLU A 27 3.37 0.32 -9.73
C GLU A 27 3.74 0.39 -8.23
N CYS A 28 2.90 -0.17 -7.35
CA CYS A 28 3.22 -0.27 -5.93
C CYS A 28 4.45 -1.16 -5.68
N PHE A 29 4.58 -2.27 -6.41
CA PHE A 29 5.72 -3.18 -6.30
C PHE A 29 7.03 -2.55 -6.73
N ASP A 30 7.03 -1.82 -7.84
CA ASP A 30 8.21 -1.14 -8.36
C ASP A 30 8.79 -0.18 -7.33
N GLU A 31 7.94 0.45 -6.52
CA GLU A 31 8.31 1.46 -5.53
C GLU A 31 8.48 0.87 -4.10
N LEU A 32 8.16 -0.42 -3.91
CA LEU A 32 8.05 -1.05 -2.59
C LEU A 32 9.39 -1.16 -1.86
N HIS A 33 10.46 -1.36 -2.61
CA HIS A 33 11.83 -1.47 -2.08
C HIS A 33 12.28 -0.15 -1.45
N GLU A 34 12.13 0.97 -2.16
CA GLU A 34 12.47 2.30 -1.64
C GLU A 34 11.57 2.69 -0.46
N PHE A 35 10.29 2.30 -0.50
CA PHE A 35 9.38 2.50 0.63
C PHE A 35 9.87 1.77 1.90
N ALA A 36 10.36 0.53 1.76
CA ALA A 36 10.92 -0.25 2.87
C ALA A 36 12.23 0.35 3.39
N GLU A 37 13.13 0.81 2.52
CA GLU A 37 14.38 1.44 2.92
C GLU A 37 14.14 2.74 3.71
N LEU A 38 13.16 3.54 3.31
CA LEU A 38 12.77 4.76 4.03
C LEU A 38 12.27 4.45 5.45
N GLU A 39 11.47 3.39 5.60
CA GLU A 39 10.98 2.92 6.91
C GLU A 39 12.14 2.47 7.81
N LEU A 40 13.09 1.70 7.26
CA LEU A 40 14.27 1.24 8.01
C LEU A 40 15.20 2.39 8.41
N ALA A 41 15.33 3.40 7.55
CA ALA A 41 16.07 4.61 7.84
C ALA A 41 15.39 5.52 8.89
N GLY A 42 14.23 5.12 9.43
CA GLY A 42 13.46 5.91 10.40
C GLY A 42 12.89 7.21 9.82
N LYS A 43 12.74 7.27 8.50
CA LYS A 43 12.09 8.38 7.79
C LYS A 43 10.59 8.11 7.69
N SER A 44 9.85 9.04 7.11
CA SER A 44 8.40 8.93 6.92
C SER A 44 8.08 8.49 5.49
N PRO A 45 8.02 7.18 5.18
CA PRO A 45 7.74 6.70 3.83
C PRO A 45 6.34 7.12 3.35
N ALA A 46 5.37 7.22 4.26
CA ALA A 46 4.03 7.72 3.99
C ALA A 46 4.00 9.18 3.48
N GLU A 47 4.95 10.02 3.91
CA GLU A 47 5.07 11.41 3.42
C GLU A 47 5.81 11.46 2.08
N ALA A 48 6.82 10.61 1.89
CA ALA A 48 7.62 10.57 0.66
C ALA A 48 6.86 9.91 -0.51
N LYS A 49 6.06 8.88 -0.22
CA LYS A 49 5.33 8.07 -1.21
C LYS A 49 3.89 7.81 -0.75
N PRO A 50 3.04 8.87 -0.70
CA PRO A 50 1.68 8.77 -0.19
C PRO A 50 0.79 7.81 -0.99
N LEU A 51 1.03 7.66 -2.31
CA LEU A 51 0.26 6.74 -3.16
C LEU A 51 0.57 5.26 -2.86
N VAL A 52 1.82 4.94 -2.51
CA VAL A 52 2.21 3.60 -2.08
C VAL A 52 1.56 3.29 -0.73
N GLN A 53 1.60 4.23 0.21
CA GLN A 53 0.91 4.08 1.50
C GLN A 53 -0.60 3.85 1.32
N ASP A 54 -1.28 4.66 0.50
CA ASP A 54 -2.71 4.50 0.22
C ASP A 54 -3.02 3.14 -0.42
N HIS A 55 -2.18 2.67 -1.35
CA HIS A 55 -2.32 1.35 -1.95
C HIS A 55 -2.16 0.23 -0.92
N LEU A 56 -1.14 0.29 -0.06
CA LEU A 56 -0.93 -0.70 1.02
C LEU A 56 -2.11 -0.71 2.00
N ASP A 57 -2.73 0.45 2.26
CA ASP A 57 -3.92 0.58 3.09
C ASP A 57 -5.17 -0.06 2.48
N LYS A 58 -5.25 -0.14 1.14
CA LYS A 58 -6.36 -0.74 0.38
C LYS A 58 -6.12 -2.22 0.01
N CYS A 59 -4.88 -2.61 -0.28
CA CYS A 59 -4.51 -3.91 -0.83
C CYS A 59 -3.81 -4.80 0.21
N GLY A 60 -4.48 -5.89 0.60
CA GLY A 60 -3.92 -6.86 1.56
C GLY A 60 -2.66 -7.57 1.05
N SER A 61 -2.64 -7.97 -0.23
CA SER A 61 -1.51 -8.69 -0.83
C SER A 61 -0.22 -7.86 -0.78
N CYS A 62 -0.27 -6.62 -1.27
CA CYS A 62 0.89 -5.74 -1.27
C CYS A 62 1.35 -5.42 0.15
N ARG A 63 0.42 -5.34 1.12
CA ARG A 63 0.78 -5.16 2.54
C ARG A 63 1.53 -6.36 3.12
N GLU A 64 1.09 -7.58 2.81
CA GLU A 64 1.77 -8.80 3.25
C GLU A 64 3.19 -8.87 2.66
N GLU A 65 3.34 -8.54 1.38
CA GLU A 65 4.64 -8.52 0.70
C GLU A 65 5.57 -7.44 1.27
N TYR A 66 5.04 -6.26 1.57
CA TYR A 66 5.77 -5.21 2.25
C TYR A 66 6.29 -5.65 3.62
N GLN A 67 5.44 -6.30 4.42
CA GLN A 67 5.81 -6.79 5.74
C GLN A 67 6.88 -7.89 5.67
N ALA A 68 6.73 -8.82 4.72
CA ALA A 68 7.74 -9.87 4.48
C ALA A 68 9.08 -9.28 4.05
N LEU A 69 9.08 -8.26 3.20
CA LEU A 69 10.29 -7.53 2.80
C LEU A 69 10.95 -6.84 4.00
N LEU A 70 10.19 -6.11 4.82
CA LEU A 70 10.72 -5.46 6.03
C LEU A 70 11.32 -6.46 7.01
N GLU A 71 10.67 -7.60 7.21
CA GLU A 71 11.18 -8.66 8.09
C GLU A 71 12.51 -9.21 7.56
N ALA A 72 12.59 -9.51 6.26
CA ALA A 72 13.81 -9.99 5.63
C ALA A 72 14.96 -8.99 5.74
N LEU A 73 14.70 -7.70 5.48
CA LEU A 73 15.71 -6.65 5.57
C LEU A 73 16.21 -6.45 7.01
N ARG A 74 15.30 -6.45 8.01
CA ARG A 74 15.69 -6.37 9.42
C ARG A 74 16.54 -7.56 9.86
N ASN A 75 16.22 -8.76 9.40
CA ASN A 75 17.03 -9.93 9.69
C ASN A 75 18.45 -9.80 9.11
N ILE A 76 18.57 -9.27 7.89
CA ILE A 76 19.88 -8.98 7.27
C ILE A 76 20.65 -7.90 8.06
N GLU A 77 20.00 -6.84 8.53
CA GLU A 77 20.67 -5.80 9.34
C GLU A 77 21.15 -6.33 10.69
N ASN A 78 20.41 -7.26 11.31
CA ASN A 78 20.76 -7.85 12.61
C ASN A 78 21.85 -8.93 12.53
N ASP A 79 22.04 -9.56 11.36
CA ASP A 79 23.09 -10.56 11.12
C ASP A 79 24.46 -9.92 10.78
N ASN A 80 24.52 -8.59 10.65
CA ASN A 80 25.75 -7.80 10.46
C ASN A 80 26.29 -7.23 11.78
#